data_AF-A0A3R6N379-F1
#
_entry.id   AF-A0A3R6N379-F1
#
_cell.length_a   1.000
_cell.length_b   1.000
_cell.length_c   1.000
_cell.angle_alpha   90.00
_cell.angle_beta   90.00
_cell.angle_gamma   90.00
#
_symmetry.space_group_name_H-M   'P 1'
#
loop_
_entity.id
_entity.type
_entity.pdbx_description
1 polymer ?
#
loop_
_entity_poly.entity_id
_entity_poly.type
_entity_poly.pdbx_seq_one_letter_code
_entity_poly.pdbx_strand_id
1 'polypeptide(L)'
;MPQKILWFSRHEMSPEQKAALGNDVDIMQINQTINHASELLDDIQKSDVIAIVAPIGLQKEFLNLADGKPVIMAKNQRVFEPQPNGEDKVRFRFDGWEQLKKIEVVKEPYNPNKEIEQEERKSLDELLEDVRDTNYPPDDFMNEPIEPDDLEC
;
A
#
# COMPACT_ATOMS: atom_id res chain seq x y z
N MET A 1 6.97 -32.26 -17.97
CA MET A 1 7.29 -32.40 -16.54
C MET A 1 6.17 -31.71 -15.78
N PRO A 2 5.65 -32.29 -14.69
CA PRO A 2 4.58 -31.66 -13.94
C PRO A 2 5.05 -30.31 -13.40
N GLN A 3 4.17 -29.32 -13.46
CA GLN A 3 4.46 -27.98 -12.96
C GLN A 3 4.43 -27.99 -11.44
N LYS A 4 5.51 -27.53 -10.80
CA LYS A 4 5.62 -27.52 -9.34
C LYS A 4 4.97 -26.28 -8.76
N ILE A 5 4.01 -26.49 -7.88
CA ILE A 5 3.22 -25.43 -7.27
C ILE A 5 3.44 -25.44 -5.75
N LEU A 6 4.03 -24.38 -5.23
CA LEU A 6 4.08 -24.14 -3.79
C LEU A 6 2.71 -23.63 -3.36
N TRP A 7 2.04 -24.34 -2.45
CA TRP A 7 0.77 -23.92 -1.86
C TRP A 7 0.97 -23.53 -0.40
N PHE A 8 1.09 -22.23 -0.13
CA PHE A 8 1.21 -21.71 1.23
C PHE A 8 -0.17 -21.42 1.82
N SER A 9 -0.71 -22.39 2.56
CA SER A 9 -2.01 -22.29 3.21
C SER A 9 -2.16 -23.34 4.30
N ARG A 10 -2.88 -22.96 5.35
CA ARG A 10 -3.31 -23.88 6.42
C ARG A 10 -4.37 -24.87 5.93
N HIS A 11 -5.08 -24.54 4.87
CA HIS A 11 -6.16 -25.35 4.32
C HIS A 11 -5.67 -26.11 3.08
N GLU A 12 -6.13 -27.35 2.95
CA GLU A 12 -5.95 -28.10 1.72
C GLU A 12 -6.64 -27.40 0.55
N MET A 13 -6.01 -27.49 -0.62
CA MET A 13 -6.55 -26.93 -1.83
C MET A 13 -7.79 -27.70 -2.27
N SER A 14 -8.88 -26.99 -2.59
CA SER A 14 -10.12 -27.63 -3.05
C SER A 14 -9.94 -28.28 -4.42
N PRO A 15 -10.77 -29.29 -4.79
CA PRO A 15 -10.71 -29.90 -6.11
C PRO A 15 -10.88 -28.88 -7.26
N GLU A 16 -11.74 -27.89 -7.07
CA GLU A 16 -11.97 -26.81 -8.05
C GLU A 16 -10.72 -25.95 -8.26
N GLN A 17 -10.03 -25.60 -7.16
CA GLN A 17 -8.77 -24.86 -7.20
C GLN A 17 -7.67 -25.65 -7.92
N LYS A 18 -7.56 -26.95 -7.61
CA LYS A 18 -6.59 -27.84 -8.26
C LYS A 18 -6.85 -27.95 -9.77
N ALA A 19 -8.11 -28.15 -10.17
CA ALA A 19 -8.49 -28.24 -11.57
C ALA A 19 -8.17 -26.95 -12.35
N ALA A 20 -8.31 -25.78 -11.71
CA ALA A 20 -7.98 -24.49 -12.31
C ALA A 20 -6.48 -24.24 -12.50
N LEU A 21 -5.60 -25.04 -11.87
CA LEU A 21 -4.15 -24.97 -12.09
C LEU A 21 -3.68 -25.82 -13.30
N GLY A 22 -4.54 -26.68 -13.83
CA GLY A 22 -4.25 -27.58 -14.94
C GLY A 22 -4.12 -29.05 -14.52
N ASN A 23 -3.88 -29.93 -15.50
CA ASN A 23 -3.95 -31.39 -15.31
C ASN A 23 -2.64 -32.06 -14.88
N ASP A 24 -1.48 -31.40 -15.02
CA ASP A 24 -0.15 -31.97 -14.73
C ASP A 24 0.60 -31.06 -13.75
N VAL A 25 0.12 -31.03 -12.50
CA VAL A 25 0.67 -30.18 -11.42
C VAL A 25 1.09 -31.02 -10.22
N ASP A 26 2.24 -30.69 -9.64
CA ASP A 26 2.76 -31.26 -8.39
C ASP A 26 2.63 -30.20 -7.29
N ILE A 27 1.78 -30.46 -6.29
CA ILE A 27 1.41 -29.47 -5.27
C ILE A 27 2.19 -29.75 -3.99
N MET A 28 3.07 -28.82 -3.64
CA MET A 28 3.81 -28.81 -2.38
C MET A 28 3.09 -27.90 -1.38
N GLN A 29 2.28 -28.49 -0.51
CA GLN A 29 1.57 -27.74 0.53
C GLN A 29 2.49 -27.42 1.72
N ILE A 30 2.53 -26.14 2.09
CA ILE A 30 3.18 -25.64 3.30
C ILE A 30 2.10 -25.07 4.21
N ASN A 31 1.81 -25.77 5.30
CA ASN A 31 0.78 -25.40 6.28
C ASN A 31 1.34 -24.92 7.63
N GLN A 32 2.66 -24.81 7.74
CA GLN A 32 3.34 -24.35 8.95
C GLN A 32 3.25 -22.83 9.13
N THR A 33 3.44 -22.37 10.37
CA THR A 33 3.55 -20.95 10.66
C THR A 33 4.99 -20.52 10.43
N ILE A 34 5.19 -19.50 9.58
CA ILE A 34 6.49 -18.86 9.34
C ILE A 34 6.38 -17.39 9.73
N ASN A 35 7.50 -16.79 10.10
CA ASN A 35 7.59 -15.36 10.33
C ASN A 35 8.04 -14.64 9.05
N HIS A 36 8.91 -15.28 8.28
CA HIS A 36 9.44 -14.74 7.03
C HIS A 36 9.39 -15.75 5.88
N ALA A 37 9.13 -15.27 4.67
CA ALA A 37 9.12 -16.11 3.47
C ALA A 37 10.52 -16.66 3.11
N SER A 38 11.59 -16.05 3.63
CA SER A 38 12.97 -16.51 3.46
C SER A 38 13.22 -17.89 4.09
N GLU A 39 12.42 -18.29 5.08
CA GLU A 39 12.45 -19.63 5.67
C GLU A 39 12.12 -20.73 4.64
N LEU A 40 11.43 -20.37 3.55
CA LEU A 40 11.01 -21.27 2.47
C LEU A 40 11.73 -20.97 1.15
N LEU A 41 12.89 -20.30 1.18
CA LEU A 41 13.59 -19.86 -0.03
C LEU A 41 13.88 -21.02 -0.98
N ASP A 42 14.39 -22.14 -0.47
CA ASP A 42 14.71 -23.33 -1.27
C ASP A 42 13.46 -23.89 -1.97
N ASP A 43 12.32 -23.89 -1.27
CA ASP A 43 11.04 -24.39 -1.76
C ASP A 43 10.45 -23.46 -2.83
N ILE A 44 10.56 -22.15 -2.62
CA ILE A 44 10.19 -21.10 -3.58
C ILE A 44 11.05 -21.23 -4.86
N GLN A 45 12.36 -21.48 -4.72
CA GLN A 45 13.26 -21.62 -5.86
C GLN A 45 13.02 -22.91 -6.65
N LYS A 46 12.63 -24.00 -6.00
CA LYS A 46 12.30 -25.28 -6.65
C LYS A 46 10.93 -25.32 -7.32
N SER A 47 10.06 -24.35 -7.01
CA SER A 47 8.69 -24.28 -7.52
C SER A 47 8.60 -23.40 -8.77
N ASP A 48 7.68 -23.72 -9.67
CA ASP A 48 7.42 -22.92 -10.88
C ASP A 48 6.37 -21.84 -10.61
N VAL A 49 5.40 -22.14 -9.74
CA VAL A 49 4.30 -21.24 -9.35
C VAL A 49 4.17 -21.22 -7.84
N ILE A 50 3.82 -20.05 -7.29
CA ILE A 50 3.70 -19.84 -5.85
C ILE A 50 2.27 -19.39 -5.57
N ALA A 51 1.44 -20.29 -5.06
CA ALA A 51 0.06 -20.02 -4.67
C ALA A 51 -0.02 -19.75 -3.17
N ILE A 52 -0.53 -18.59 -2.75
CA ILE A 52 -0.47 -18.14 -1.35
C ILE A 52 -1.82 -17.68 -0.79
N VAL A 53 -2.07 -18.02 0.48
CA VAL A 53 -3.15 -17.49 1.31
C VAL A 53 -2.55 -17.03 2.64
N ALA A 54 -2.06 -15.80 2.66
CA ALA A 54 -1.31 -15.24 3.78
C ALA A 54 -1.63 -13.76 4.02
N PRO A 55 -1.25 -13.17 5.16
CA PRO A 55 -1.29 -11.72 5.37
C PRO A 55 -0.42 -10.95 4.37
N ILE A 56 -0.77 -9.68 4.10
CA ILE A 56 -0.12 -8.86 3.08
C ILE A 56 1.40 -8.68 3.27
N GLY A 57 1.88 -8.73 4.52
CA GLY A 57 3.32 -8.70 4.83
C GLY A 57 4.06 -9.87 4.21
N LEU A 58 3.59 -11.10 4.47
CA LEU A 58 4.17 -12.32 3.88
C LEU A 58 3.97 -12.34 2.36
N GLN A 59 2.80 -11.91 1.85
CA GLN A 59 2.59 -11.86 0.40
C GLN A 59 3.64 -11.02 -0.33
N LYS A 60 4.01 -9.87 0.26
CA LYS A 60 5.08 -9.02 -0.27
C LYS A 60 6.43 -9.73 -0.25
N GLU A 61 6.76 -10.42 0.83
CA GLU A 61 8.02 -11.17 0.92
C GLU A 61 8.09 -12.30 -0.12
N PHE A 62 7.03 -13.10 -0.26
CA PHE A 62 6.94 -14.12 -1.31
C PHE A 62 7.09 -13.52 -2.71
N LEU A 63 6.43 -12.39 -2.98
CA LEU A 63 6.54 -11.70 -4.27
C LEU A 63 7.97 -11.24 -4.58
N ASN A 64 8.70 -10.77 -3.56
CA ASN A 64 10.10 -10.36 -3.72
C ASN A 64 11.04 -11.57 -3.94
N LEU A 65 10.78 -12.69 -3.25
CA LEU A 65 11.60 -13.90 -3.35
C LEU A 65 11.28 -14.77 -4.58
N ALA A 66 10.12 -14.55 -5.21
CA ALA A 66 9.67 -15.29 -6.37
C ALA A 66 10.55 -15.10 -7.62
N ASP A 67 11.37 -14.05 -7.67
CA ASP A 67 12.30 -13.76 -8.78
C ASP A 67 11.63 -13.82 -10.17
N GLY A 68 10.48 -13.14 -10.30
CA GLY A 68 9.70 -13.09 -11.54
C GLY A 68 8.74 -14.27 -11.77
N LYS A 69 8.77 -15.29 -10.92
CA LYS A 69 7.79 -16.39 -10.95
C LYS A 69 6.39 -15.89 -10.59
N PRO A 70 5.33 -16.51 -11.14
CA PRO A 70 3.97 -16.14 -10.83
C PRO A 70 3.63 -16.46 -9.37
N VAL A 71 3.32 -15.41 -8.61
CA VAL A 71 2.68 -15.51 -7.29
C VAL A 71 1.19 -15.30 -7.46
N ILE A 72 0.38 -16.30 -7.11
CA ILE A 72 -1.07 -16.30 -7.33
C ILE A 72 -1.85 -16.44 -6.01
N MET A 73 -3.08 -15.93 -6.02
CA MET A 73 -4.02 -15.99 -4.91
C MET A 73 -5.37 -16.48 -5.39
N ALA A 74 -6.09 -17.20 -4.52
CA ALA A 74 -7.44 -17.64 -4.82
C ALA A 74 -8.41 -16.45 -4.73
N LYS A 75 -9.06 -16.12 -5.85
CA LYS A 75 -10.17 -15.18 -5.89
C LYS A 75 -11.42 -15.90 -5.41
N ASN A 76 -12.11 -15.29 -4.45
CA ASN A 76 -13.35 -15.83 -3.91
C ASN A 76 -14.48 -14.84 -4.13
N GLN A 77 -15.58 -15.30 -4.71
CA GLN A 77 -16.82 -14.55 -4.84
C GLN A 77 -17.75 -14.89 -3.68
N ARG A 78 -18.37 -13.85 -3.08
CA ARG A 78 -19.45 -14.03 -2.10
C ARG A 78 -20.75 -14.31 -2.84
N VAL A 79 -21.39 -15.43 -2.51
CA VAL A 79 -22.69 -15.83 -3.04
C VAL A 79 -23.67 -15.92 -1.87
N PHE A 80 -24.81 -15.24 -2.01
CA PHE A 80 -25.91 -15.31 -1.06
C PHE A 80 -26.85 -16.43 -1.50
N GLU A 81 -26.99 -17.46 -0.67
CA GLU A 81 -27.99 -18.50 -0.87
C GLU A 81 -29.20 -18.19 0.02
N PRO A 82 -30.35 -17.78 -0.54
CA PRO A 82 -31.56 -17.54 0.22
C PRO A 82 -32.04 -18.88 0.80
N GLN A 83 -32.12 -18.96 2.11
CA GLN A 83 -32.67 -20.14 2.78
C GLN A 83 -34.17 -19.99 3.04
N PRO A 84 -34.93 -21.10 3.10
CA PRO A 84 -36.38 -21.07 3.36
C PRO A 84 -36.78 -20.42 4.70
N ASN A 85 -35.85 -20.30 5.63
CA ASN A 85 -36.04 -19.69 6.96
C ASN A 85 -35.78 -18.16 6.98
N GLY A 86 -35.41 -17.55 5.85
CA GLY A 86 -35.14 -16.11 5.75
C GLY A 86 -33.74 -15.67 6.16
N GLU A 87 -32.85 -16.59 6.54
CA GLU A 87 -31.44 -16.28 6.81
C GLU A 87 -30.58 -16.57 5.58
N ASP A 88 -30.09 -15.53 4.92
CA ASP A 88 -29.17 -15.65 3.79
C ASP A 88 -27.86 -16.32 4.24
N LYS A 89 -27.56 -17.50 3.66
CA LYS A 89 -26.28 -18.15 3.89
C LYS A 89 -25.25 -17.57 2.94
N VAL A 90 -24.25 -16.90 3.48
CA VAL A 90 -23.10 -16.46 2.68
C VAL A 90 -22.18 -17.66 2.44
N ARG A 91 -22.01 -18.04 1.17
CA ARG A 91 -20.97 -18.98 0.74
C ARG A 91 -19.90 -18.24 -0.04
N PHE A 92 -18.67 -18.72 0.08
CA PHE A 92 -17.56 -18.30 -0.75
C PHE A 92 -17.39 -19.33 -1.85
N ARG A 93 -17.53 -18.89 -3.10
CA ARG A 93 -17.27 -19.70 -4.29
C ARG A 93 -15.92 -19.29 -4.86
N PHE A 94 -15.11 -20.26 -5.23
CA PHE A 94 -13.86 -20.01 -5.94
C PHE A 94 -14.16 -19.43 -7.33
N ASP A 95 -13.54 -18.30 -7.65
CA ASP A 95 -13.75 -17.51 -8.88
C ASP A 95 -12.43 -17.36 -9.68
N GLY A 96 -11.53 -18.32 -9.51
CA GLY A 96 -10.26 -18.39 -10.25
C GLY A 96 -9.04 -17.86 -9.49
N TRP A 97 -7.92 -17.81 -10.21
CA TRP A 97 -6.62 -17.39 -9.69
C TRP A 97 -6.29 -15.96 -10.13
N GLU A 98 -5.86 -15.13 -9.19
CA GLU A 98 -5.36 -13.78 -9.46
C GLU A 98 -3.85 -13.74 -9.21
N GLN A 99 -3.10 -13.14 -10.14
CA GLN A 99 -1.66 -13.00 -10.00
C GLN A 99 -1.31 -11.69 -9.29
N LEU A 100 -0.55 -11.79 -8.20
CA LEU A 100 0.07 -10.64 -7.55
C LEU A 100 1.17 -10.07 -8.45
N LYS A 101 1.03 -8.80 -8.81
CA LYS A 101 2.01 -8.07 -9.64
C LYS A 101 2.91 -7.13 -8.83
N LYS A 102 2.32 -6.40 -7.89
CA LYS A 102 3.03 -5.45 -7.03
C LYS A 102 2.26 -5.27 -5.73
N ILE A 103 2.97 -5.22 -4.59
CA ILE A 103 2.42 -4.87 -3.29
C ILE A 103 3.24 -3.72 -2.71
N GLU A 104 2.58 -2.58 -2.49
CA GLU A 104 3.17 -1.39 -1.88
C GLU A 104 2.33 -1.00 -0.67
N VAL A 105 2.97 -0.93 0.50
CA VAL A 105 2.31 -0.61 1.76
C VAL A 105 2.91 0.69 2.28
N VAL A 106 2.15 1.76 2.20
CA VAL A 106 2.51 3.09 2.71
C VAL A 106 1.82 3.29 4.06
N LYS A 107 2.58 3.74 5.06
CA LYS A 107 2.05 4.06 6.39
C LYS A 107 2.43 5.50 6.71
N GLU A 108 1.44 6.30 7.08
CA GLU A 108 1.66 7.64 7.60
C GLU A 108 1.20 7.70 9.06
N PRO A 109 1.80 8.58 9.89
CA PRO A 109 1.28 8.87 11.21
C PRO A 109 -0.15 9.39 11.10
N TYR A 110 -1.06 8.80 11.89
CA TYR A 110 -2.42 9.33 12.01
C TYR A 110 -2.38 10.60 12.87
N ASN A 111 -2.69 11.75 12.28
CA ASN A 111 -2.92 13.01 13.00
C ASN A 111 -4.36 13.47 12.74
N PRO A 112 -5.25 13.45 13.74
CA PRO A 112 -6.65 13.86 13.57
C PRO A 112 -6.80 15.37 13.31
N ASN A 113 -5.80 16.19 13.63
CA ASN A 113 -5.82 17.64 13.44
C ASN A 113 -5.07 18.09 12.18
N LYS A 114 -4.64 17.15 11.32
CA LYS A 114 -3.80 17.43 10.14
C LYS A 114 -4.41 18.49 9.22
N GLU A 115 -5.73 18.48 9.05
CA GLU A 115 -6.45 19.43 8.19
C GLU A 115 -6.53 20.82 8.83
N ILE A 116 -6.83 20.88 10.14
CA ILE A 116 -6.91 22.14 10.91
C ILE A 116 -5.54 22.84 10.90
N GLU A 117 -4.47 22.11 11.22
CA GLU A 117 -3.11 22.67 11.21
C GLU A 117 -2.67 23.13 9.80
N GLN A 118 -3.16 22.48 8.74
CA GLN A 118 -2.88 22.88 7.36
C GLN A 118 -3.64 24.14 6.95
N GLU A 119 -4.89 24.30 7.39
CA GLU A 119 -5.68 25.52 7.17
C GLU A 119 -5.13 26.70 7.98
N GLU A 120 -4.75 26.47 9.24
CA GLU A 120 -4.07 27.47 10.08
C GLU A 120 -2.76 27.92 9.44
N ARG A 121 -1.93 26.99 8.93
CA ARG A 121 -0.68 27.35 8.23
C ARG A 121 -0.93 28.13 6.94
N LYS A 122 -1.90 27.71 6.10
CA LYS A 122 -2.25 28.43 4.87
C LYS A 122 -2.74 29.84 5.14
N SER A 123 -3.63 30.00 6.12
CA SER A 123 -4.12 31.33 6.52
C SER A 123 -3.01 32.21 7.10
N LEU A 124 -2.07 31.64 7.85
CA LEU A 124 -0.91 32.38 8.35
C LEU A 124 0.03 32.82 7.22
N ASP A 125 0.27 31.96 6.23
CA ASP A 125 1.12 32.27 5.07
C ASP A 125 0.49 33.37 4.20
N GLU A 126 -0.83 33.32 3.96
CA GLU A 126 -1.58 34.38 3.24
C GLU A 126 -1.50 35.72 3.96
N LEU A 127 -1.67 35.73 5.29
CA LEU A 127 -1.50 36.94 6.10
C LEU A 127 -0.06 37.48 6.06
N LEU A 128 0.95 36.61 6.00
CA LEU A 128 2.36 37.02 5.92
C LEU A 128 2.73 37.56 4.53
N GLU A 129 2.08 37.10 3.46
CA GLU A 129 2.22 37.67 2.12
C GLU A 129 1.66 39.10 2.08
N ASP A 130 0.48 39.34 2.65
CA ASP A 130 -0.10 40.68 2.76
C ASP A 130 0.80 41.65 3.54
N VAL A 131 1.42 41.18 4.64
CA VAL A 131 2.32 42.04 5.45
C VAL A 131 3.60 42.40 4.68
N ARG A 132 4.12 41.50 3.83
CA ARG A 132 5.33 41.77 3.02
C ARG A 132 5.10 42.86 1.96
N ASP A 133 3.90 42.95 1.40
CA ASP A 133 3.51 44.04 0.48
C ASP A 133 3.22 45.36 1.21
N THR A 134 2.94 45.31 2.52
CA THR A 134 2.78 46.50 3.38
C THR A 134 4.07 46.95 4.07
N ASN A 135 5.25 46.56 3.58
CA ASN A 135 6.48 47.28 3.91
C ASN A 135 6.35 48.72 3.39
N TYR A 136 5.69 49.50 4.24
CA TYR A 136 5.71 50.93 4.36
C TYR A 136 7.12 51.38 3.99
N PRO A 137 7.28 52.27 2.99
CA PRO A 137 8.58 52.87 2.74
C PRO A 137 9.11 53.37 4.09
N PRO A 138 10.40 53.20 4.42
CA PRO A 138 10.94 53.85 5.60
C PRO A 138 10.58 55.33 5.48
N ASP A 139 9.63 55.79 6.29
CA ASP A 139 9.15 57.16 6.30
C ASP A 139 10.37 58.07 6.30
N ASP A 140 10.43 58.90 5.27
CA ASP A 140 10.82 60.31 5.30
C ASP A 140 11.37 60.81 6.65
N PHE A 141 12.55 60.31 7.05
CA PHE A 141 13.52 61.20 7.65
C PHE A 141 13.95 62.12 6.51
N MET A 142 13.17 63.19 6.35
CA MET A 142 13.52 64.38 5.61
C MET A 142 14.94 64.77 6.01
N ASN A 143 15.93 64.35 5.23
CA ASN A 143 17.19 65.05 5.15
C ASN A 143 16.87 66.32 4.36
N GLU A 144 16.32 67.33 5.05
CA GLU A 144 16.43 68.69 4.55
C GLU A 144 17.92 68.97 4.34
N PRO A 145 18.35 69.35 3.12
CA PRO A 145 19.71 69.82 2.92
C PRO A 145 19.88 71.08 3.77
N ILE A 146 20.81 71.05 4.73
CA ILE A 146 21.24 72.27 5.42
C ILE A 146 21.83 73.19 4.34
N GLU A 147 21.22 74.35 4.12
CA GLU A 147 21.71 75.33 3.15
C GLU A 147 23.12 75.80 3.54
N PRO A 148 24.05 75.94 2.59
CA PRO A 148 25.46 76.19 2.89
C PRO A 148 25.77 77.68 3.10
N ASP A 149 24.84 78.47 3.66
CA ASP A 149 25.02 79.93 3.84
C ASP A 149 24.97 80.41 5.31
N ASP A 150 24.92 79.50 6.30
CA ASP A 150 25.14 79.86 7.72
C ASP A 150 26.61 79.63 8.18
N LEU A 151 27.55 79.64 7.22
CA LEU A 151 28.99 79.66 7.46
C LEU A 151 29.58 81.02 7.05
N GLU A 152 29.03 82.09 7.63
CA GLU A 152 29.74 83.37 7.73
C GLU A 152 30.43 83.50 9.10
N CYS A 153 31.63 84.07 9.04
CA CYS A 153 32.68 84.25 10.04
C CYS A 153 32.30 84.68 11.46
#